data_AF-A0A1M7XVF0-F1
#
_entry.id   AF-A0A1M7XVF0-F1
#
_cell.length_a   1.000
_cell.length_b   1.000
_cell.length_c   1.000
_cell.angle_alpha   90.00
_cell.angle_beta   90.00
_cell.angle_gamma   90.00
#
_symmetry.space_group_name_H-M   'P 1'
#
loop_
_entity.id
_entity.type
_entity.pdbx_description
1 polymer ?
#
loop_
_entity_poly.entity_id
_entity_poly.type
_entity_poly.pdbx_seq_one_letter_code
_entity_poly.pdbx_strand_id
1 'polypeptide(L)'
;MVKTQVRVKKTALMLAAFGLMLFAGAVQAGASEKAAHPELSEQEMLIDCAACHKEVTPEVEKEWNDSVHGIGMVKCYQCHGTFETFMVEPTRETCGACHADKLENHAEKQGKAANTPCWECHVPHSFQAKK
;
A
#
# COMPACT_ATOMS: atom_id res chain seq x y z
N MET A 1 52.23 58.49 25.10
CA MET A 1 50.85 58.86 24.68
C MET A 1 50.76 58.69 23.17
N VAL A 2 49.73 57.95 22.71
CA VAL A 2 48.86 58.28 21.55
C VAL A 2 49.45 58.43 20.13
N LYS A 3 48.79 57.71 19.17
CA LYS A 3 48.79 57.85 17.68
C LYS A 3 50.02 57.28 16.90
N THR A 4 49.88 56.61 15.74
CA THR A 4 48.68 56.18 14.96
C THR A 4 48.86 54.78 14.31
N GLN A 5 47.71 54.11 14.10
CA GLN A 5 47.35 52.96 13.27
C GLN A 5 47.61 53.07 11.73
N VAL A 6 47.28 51.99 10.99
CA VAL A 6 47.03 51.89 9.52
C VAL A 6 48.32 51.91 8.64
N ARG A 7 48.55 51.13 7.55
CA ARG A 7 47.66 50.31 6.69
C ARG A 7 48.34 49.09 6.02
N VAL A 8 47.71 47.92 6.15
CA VAL A 8 47.49 46.82 5.17
C VAL A 8 48.43 46.66 3.96
N LYS A 9 49.00 45.45 3.83
CA LYS A 9 49.16 44.60 2.61
C LYS A 9 49.82 43.27 3.04
N LYS A 10 49.47 42.07 2.54
CA LYS A 10 48.39 41.66 1.63
C LYS A 10 48.24 40.12 1.71
N THR A 11 47.01 39.63 1.80
CA THR A 11 46.53 38.39 1.13
C THR A 11 47.49 37.20 0.98
N ALA A 12 47.55 36.31 1.96
CA ALA A 12 47.93 34.90 1.80
C ALA A 12 47.30 34.06 2.92
N LEU A 13 46.99 32.78 2.67
CA LEU A 13 46.45 31.80 3.63
C LEU A 13 45.07 32.14 4.26
N MET A 14 44.01 32.20 3.44
CA MET A 14 42.64 31.82 3.85
C MET A 14 41.92 31.01 2.76
N LEU A 15 42.59 29.96 2.26
CA LEU A 15 42.06 28.98 1.30
C LEU A 15 42.49 27.54 1.66
N ALA A 16 42.33 27.15 2.93
CA ALA A 16 42.69 25.81 3.41
C ALA A 16 41.79 25.27 4.55
N ALA A 17 40.58 25.82 4.72
CA ALA A 17 39.69 25.48 5.85
C ALA A 17 38.20 25.41 5.49
N PHE A 18 37.85 25.25 4.19
CA PHE A 18 36.46 25.28 3.73
C PHE A 18 36.17 24.27 2.60
N GLY A 19 36.75 23.07 2.71
CA GLY A 19 36.74 22.06 1.64
C GLY A 19 36.45 20.61 2.07
N LEU A 20 36.04 20.34 3.32
CA LEU A 20 35.87 18.96 3.82
C LEU A 20 34.66 18.79 4.76
N MET A 21 33.57 19.53 4.55
CA MET A 21 32.38 19.48 5.42
C MET A 21 31.03 19.60 4.67
N LEU A 22 30.93 19.09 3.43
CA LEU A 22 29.72 19.21 2.60
C LEU A 22 29.27 17.91 1.87
N PHE A 23 29.60 16.73 2.40
CA PHE A 23 29.03 15.46 1.91
C PHE A 23 28.58 14.54 3.06
N ALA A 24 27.67 15.06 3.89
CA ALA A 24 26.78 14.27 4.73
C ALA A 24 25.33 14.42 4.24
N GLY A 25 25.13 14.33 2.93
CA GLY A 25 23.80 14.23 2.34
C GLY A 25 23.21 12.87 2.72
N ALA A 26 22.10 12.87 3.46
CA ALA A 26 21.44 11.65 3.88
C ALA A 26 21.08 10.79 2.65
N VAL A 27 21.48 9.52 2.67
CA VAL A 27 20.90 8.51 1.78
C VAL A 27 19.48 8.28 2.30
N GLN A 28 18.50 9.02 1.77
CA GLN A 28 17.11 8.63 1.89
C GLN A 28 16.98 7.26 1.22
N ALA A 29 16.88 6.22 2.05
CA ALA A 29 16.45 4.90 1.60
C ALA A 29 14.97 4.98 1.25
N GLY A 30 14.68 5.51 0.06
CA GLY A 30 13.37 5.43 -0.57
C GLY A 30 13.06 3.98 -0.92
N ALA A 31 12.71 3.18 0.09
CA ALA A 31 12.01 1.94 -0.14
C ALA A 31 10.69 2.32 -0.83
N SER A 32 10.54 1.94 -2.10
CA SER A 32 9.28 2.09 -2.79
C SER A 32 8.30 1.12 -2.15
N GLU A 33 7.49 1.60 -1.20
CA GLU A 33 6.42 0.80 -0.65
C GLU A 33 5.50 0.34 -1.79
N LYS A 34 5.18 -0.97 -1.79
CA LYS A 34 4.06 -1.49 -2.58
C LYS A 34 2.86 -0.62 -2.27
N ALA A 35 2.11 -0.23 -3.31
CA ALA A 35 0.94 0.64 -3.17
C ALA A 35 0.01 0.15 -2.06
N ALA A 36 0.16 0.76 -0.89
CA ALA A 36 -0.60 0.49 0.30
C ALA A 36 -1.83 1.40 0.32
N HIS A 37 -2.76 1.10 1.21
CA HIS A 37 -3.80 2.06 1.56
C HIS A 37 -3.13 3.39 1.98
N PRO A 38 -3.63 4.57 1.56
CA PRO A 38 -3.07 5.85 2.03
C PRO A 38 -3.10 5.93 3.56
N GLU A 39 -2.13 6.65 4.13
CA GLU A 39 -2.10 7.00 5.56
C GLU A 39 -3.44 7.62 5.96
N LEU A 40 -4.07 7.07 7.02
CA LEU A 40 -5.34 7.55 7.54
C LEU A 40 -5.17 8.18 8.92
N SER A 41 -5.95 9.22 9.20
CA SER A 41 -6.15 9.70 10.56
C SER A 41 -6.93 8.68 11.40
N GLU A 42 -6.83 8.80 12.73
CA GLU A 42 -7.63 8.00 13.68
C GLU A 42 -9.14 8.12 13.41
N GLN A 43 -9.60 9.28 12.93
CA GLN A 43 -11.01 9.52 12.62
C GLN A 43 -11.45 8.83 11.32
N GLU A 44 -10.59 8.77 10.30
CA GLU A 44 -10.88 8.05 9.06
C GLU A 44 -10.89 6.53 9.28
N MET A 45 -10.07 6.00 10.20
CA MET A 45 -10.10 4.59 10.60
C MET A 45 -11.38 4.18 11.38
N LEU A 46 -12.24 5.13 11.75
CA LEU A 46 -13.60 4.84 12.28
C LEU A 46 -14.66 4.71 11.18
N ILE A 47 -14.31 4.94 9.92
CA ILE A 47 -15.23 4.87 8.78
C ILE A 47 -15.18 3.46 8.17
N ASP A 48 -16.35 2.83 7.99
CA ASP A 48 -16.49 1.55 7.28
C ASP A 48 -15.81 1.64 5.90
N CYS A 49 -14.97 0.66 5.54
CA CYS A 49 -14.18 0.70 4.30
C CYS A 49 -15.03 1.05 3.07
N ALA A 50 -16.20 0.41 2.92
CA ALA A 50 -17.13 0.66 1.83
C ALA A 50 -17.67 2.11 1.80
N ALA A 51 -17.85 2.77 2.94
CA ALA A 51 -18.36 4.14 2.97
C ALA A 51 -17.35 5.15 2.39
N CYS A 52 -16.05 4.97 2.66
CA CYS A 52 -14.99 5.75 2.03
C CYS A 52 -14.77 5.32 0.56
N HIS A 53 -14.69 4.01 0.30
CA HIS A 53 -14.45 3.47 -1.05
C HIS A 53 -15.59 3.75 -2.04
N LYS A 54 -16.79 4.08 -1.59
CA LYS A 54 -17.87 4.59 -2.43
C LYS A 54 -17.54 5.93 -3.12
N GLU A 55 -16.63 6.71 -2.54
CA GLU A 55 -16.13 7.97 -3.12
C GLU A 55 -14.77 7.78 -3.79
N VAL A 56 -13.89 6.96 -3.20
CA VAL A 56 -12.51 6.77 -3.69
C VAL A 56 -12.39 5.76 -4.85
N THR A 57 -13.20 4.69 -4.84
CA THR A 57 -13.23 3.64 -5.87
C THR A 57 -14.68 3.17 -6.13
N PRO A 58 -15.58 4.04 -6.62
CA PRO A 58 -17.01 3.77 -6.71
C PRO A 58 -17.36 2.51 -7.51
N GLU A 59 -16.58 2.18 -8.54
CA GLU A 59 -16.79 0.97 -9.35
C GLU A 59 -16.57 -0.31 -8.53
N VAL A 60 -15.52 -0.34 -7.70
CA VAL A 60 -15.18 -1.49 -6.84
C VAL A 60 -16.20 -1.65 -5.72
N GLU A 61 -16.61 -0.56 -5.09
CA GLU A 61 -17.66 -0.58 -4.06
C GLU A 61 -18.98 -1.11 -4.65
N LYS A 62 -19.34 -0.64 -5.86
CA LYS A 62 -20.53 -1.09 -6.56
C LYS A 62 -20.46 -2.57 -6.96
N GLU A 63 -19.35 -3.04 -7.52
CA GLU A 63 -19.14 -4.46 -7.86
C GLU A 63 -19.27 -5.37 -6.63
N TRP A 64 -18.69 -4.95 -5.50
CA TRP A 64 -18.84 -5.66 -4.23
C TRP A 64 -20.29 -5.62 -3.72
N ASN A 65 -20.92 -4.45 -3.67
CA ASN A 65 -22.29 -4.26 -3.17
C ASN A 65 -23.31 -5.10 -3.96
N ASP A 66 -23.16 -5.16 -5.29
CA ASP A 66 -24.05 -5.93 -6.17
C ASP A 66 -23.72 -7.44 -6.20
N SER A 67 -22.66 -7.88 -5.50
CA SER A 67 -22.27 -9.29 -5.39
C SER A 67 -23.03 -10.05 -4.31
N VAL A 68 -22.92 -11.38 -4.34
CA VAL A 68 -23.40 -12.23 -3.24
C VAL A 68 -22.69 -11.96 -1.90
N HIS A 69 -21.46 -11.42 -1.93
CA HIS A 69 -20.72 -11.04 -0.74
C HIS A 69 -21.21 -9.70 -0.16
N GLY A 70 -21.51 -8.71 -1.00
CA GLY A 70 -22.12 -7.44 -0.59
C GLY A 70 -23.51 -7.64 -0.01
N ILE A 71 -24.38 -8.36 -0.74
CA ILE A 71 -25.72 -8.75 -0.27
C ILE A 71 -25.64 -9.59 1.02
N GLY A 72 -24.64 -10.46 1.11
CA GLY A 72 -24.33 -11.28 2.30
C GLY A 72 -23.62 -10.53 3.43
N MET A 73 -23.36 -9.22 3.29
CA MET A 73 -22.67 -8.35 4.25
C MET A 73 -21.24 -8.80 4.63
N VAL A 74 -20.57 -9.56 3.77
CA VAL A 74 -19.14 -9.88 3.90
C VAL A 74 -18.35 -8.61 3.58
N LYS A 75 -17.89 -7.91 4.61
CA LYS A 75 -17.19 -6.62 4.52
C LYS A 75 -15.81 -6.76 3.89
N CYS A 76 -15.30 -5.68 3.32
CA CYS A 76 -14.01 -5.61 2.64
C CYS A 76 -12.86 -6.24 3.46
N TYR A 77 -12.80 -5.95 4.77
CA TYR A 77 -11.75 -6.44 5.66
C TYR A 77 -11.77 -7.96 5.93
N GLN A 78 -12.84 -8.69 5.56
CA GLN A 78 -12.83 -10.17 5.60
C GLN A 78 -11.91 -10.76 4.53
N CYS A 79 -11.70 -10.04 3.42
CA CYS A 79 -10.76 -10.44 2.36
C CYS A 79 -9.45 -9.66 2.48
N HIS A 80 -9.53 -8.35 2.66
CA HIS A 80 -8.37 -7.45 2.58
C HIS A 80 -7.69 -7.18 3.93
N GLY A 81 -8.17 -7.72 5.05
CA GLY A 81 -7.64 -7.40 6.38
C GLY A 81 -8.12 -6.06 6.93
N THR A 82 -7.85 -5.82 8.22
CA THR A 82 -8.06 -4.54 8.90
C THR A 82 -7.00 -3.52 8.51
N PHE A 83 -7.08 -2.27 8.98
CA PHE A 83 -6.07 -1.25 8.69
C PHE A 83 -4.63 -1.68 9.09
N GLU A 84 -4.48 -2.47 10.16
CA GLU A 84 -3.19 -3.00 10.63
C GLU A 84 -2.71 -4.24 9.86
N THR A 85 -3.60 -4.90 9.12
CA THR A 85 -3.33 -6.18 8.43
C THR A 85 -3.63 -6.11 6.92
N PHE A 86 -3.71 -4.90 6.38
CA PHE A 86 -4.26 -4.65 5.05
C PHE A 86 -3.43 -5.29 3.92
N MET A 87 -4.13 -5.92 2.98
CA MET A 87 -3.59 -6.48 1.75
C MET A 87 -4.51 -6.21 0.55
N VAL A 88 -3.95 -5.60 -0.50
CA VAL A 88 -4.69 -5.32 -1.74
C VAL A 88 -5.18 -6.61 -2.42
N GLU A 89 -4.37 -7.67 -2.40
CA GLU A 89 -4.72 -8.98 -2.97
C GLU A 89 -4.82 -10.03 -1.84
N PRO A 90 -6.01 -10.62 -1.59
CA PRO A 90 -6.19 -11.69 -0.61
C PRO A 90 -5.48 -12.99 -1.05
N THR A 91 -5.10 -13.86 -0.13
CA THR A 91 -4.58 -15.19 -0.52
C THR A 91 -5.73 -16.18 -0.78
N ARG A 92 -5.40 -17.36 -1.32
CA ARG A 92 -6.39 -18.43 -1.48
C ARG A 92 -6.91 -18.94 -0.12
N GLU A 93 -6.06 -18.93 0.89
CA GLU A 93 -6.36 -19.34 2.26
C GLU A 93 -7.38 -18.39 2.90
N THR A 94 -7.32 -17.08 2.57
CA THR A 94 -8.35 -16.10 2.93
C THR A 94 -9.73 -16.54 2.43
N CYS A 95 -9.85 -16.97 1.17
CA CYS A 95 -11.09 -17.53 0.65
C CYS A 95 -11.46 -18.86 1.33
N GLY A 96 -10.45 -19.68 1.65
CA GLY A 96 -10.57 -20.97 2.32
C GLY A 96 -11.22 -20.93 3.70
N ALA A 97 -11.14 -19.80 4.42
CA ALA A 97 -11.78 -19.62 5.72
C ALA A 97 -13.31 -19.86 5.68
N CYS A 98 -13.96 -19.59 4.53
CA CYS A 98 -15.37 -19.89 4.29
C CYS A 98 -15.60 -20.93 3.18
N HIS A 99 -14.68 -21.04 2.22
CA HIS A 99 -14.82 -21.87 1.01
C HIS A 99 -13.77 -23.00 0.93
N ALA A 100 -13.50 -23.66 2.05
CA ALA A 100 -12.54 -24.77 2.14
C ALA A 100 -12.81 -25.87 1.08
N ASP A 101 -14.08 -26.17 0.81
CA ASP A 101 -14.52 -27.16 -0.19
C ASP A 101 -14.17 -26.79 -1.64
N LYS A 102 -13.82 -25.52 -1.90
CA LYS A 102 -13.38 -25.02 -3.21
C LYS A 102 -11.87 -25.03 -3.39
N LEU A 103 -11.08 -25.20 -2.31
CA LEU A 103 -9.63 -25.22 -2.40
C LEU A 103 -9.08 -26.50 -3.04
N GLU A 104 -9.74 -27.64 -2.81
CA GLU A 104 -9.23 -28.95 -3.21
C GLU A 104 -9.42 -29.25 -4.71
N ASN A 105 -8.31 -29.31 -5.44
CA ASN A 105 -8.22 -29.77 -6.82
C ASN A 105 -9.10 -29.00 -7.84
N HIS A 106 -9.76 -27.89 -7.46
CA HIS A 106 -10.69 -27.20 -8.36
C HIS A 106 -9.98 -26.60 -9.58
N ALA A 107 -8.84 -25.92 -9.35
CA ALA A 107 -8.01 -25.38 -10.42
C ALA A 107 -7.43 -26.49 -11.32
N GLU A 108 -6.96 -27.59 -10.74
CA GLU A 108 -6.37 -28.73 -11.47
C GLU A 108 -7.39 -29.48 -12.33
N LYS A 109 -8.64 -29.61 -11.86
CA LYS A 109 -9.77 -30.11 -12.67
C LYS A 109 -10.08 -29.23 -13.89
N GLN A 110 -9.63 -27.97 -13.90
CA GLN A 110 -9.71 -27.04 -15.03
C GLN A 110 -8.37 -26.92 -15.80
N GLY A 111 -7.40 -27.81 -15.55
CA GLY A 111 -6.08 -27.78 -16.19
C GLY A 111 -5.20 -26.59 -15.77
N LYS A 112 -5.47 -26.00 -14.60
CA LYS A 112 -4.68 -24.90 -14.01
C LYS A 112 -3.80 -25.42 -12.87
N ALA A 113 -2.83 -24.61 -12.44
CA ALA A 113 -1.94 -24.98 -11.34
C ALA A 113 -2.72 -25.07 -10.02
N ALA A 114 -2.30 -25.97 -9.13
CA ALA A 114 -2.94 -26.20 -7.83
C ALA A 114 -3.12 -24.90 -7.01
N ASN A 115 -2.20 -23.94 -7.17
CA ASN A 115 -2.16 -22.64 -6.48
C ASN A 115 -2.71 -21.45 -7.30
N THR A 116 -3.28 -21.64 -8.49
CA THR A 116 -3.84 -20.55 -9.31
C THR A 116 -4.83 -19.70 -8.50
N PRO A 117 -4.67 -18.36 -8.42
CA PRO A 117 -5.59 -17.50 -7.68
C PRO A 117 -7.02 -17.57 -8.20
N CYS A 118 -8.00 -17.35 -7.32
CA CYS A 118 -9.43 -17.47 -7.65
C CYS A 118 -9.84 -16.52 -8.78
N TRP A 119 -9.24 -15.32 -8.84
CA TRP A 119 -9.57 -14.28 -9.80
C TRP A 119 -8.99 -14.50 -11.21
N GLU A 120 -8.12 -15.49 -11.41
CA GLU A 120 -7.68 -15.90 -12.77
C GLU A 120 -8.84 -16.52 -13.58
N CYS A 121 -9.91 -16.93 -12.91
CA CYS A 121 -11.13 -17.50 -13.51
C CYS A 121 -12.40 -16.71 -13.14
N HIS A 122 -12.46 -16.11 -11.94
CA HIS A 122 -13.60 -15.34 -11.43
C HIS A 122 -13.34 -13.84 -11.50
N VAL A 123 -14.38 -13.02 -11.70
CA VAL A 123 -14.24 -11.56 -11.64
C VAL A 123 -14.08 -11.14 -10.16
N PRO A 124 -13.01 -10.41 -9.77
CA PRO A 124 -12.87 -9.85 -8.42
C PRO A 124 -14.09 -9.04 -7.98
N HIS A 125 -14.32 -8.95 -6.67
CA HIS A 125 -15.41 -8.23 -6.00
C HIS A 125 -16.83 -8.70 -6.34
N SER A 126 -17.13 -8.94 -7.61
CA SER A 126 -18.37 -9.57 -8.10
C SER A 126 -18.47 -11.06 -7.71
N PHE A 127 -17.37 -11.82 -7.79
CA PHE A 127 -17.24 -13.26 -7.49
C PHE A 127 -18.39 -14.18 -7.99
N GLN A 128 -19.08 -13.76 -9.07
CA GLN A 128 -20.11 -14.57 -9.68
C GLN A 128 -19.46 -15.80 -10.33
N ALA A 129 -19.90 -16.99 -9.95
CA ALA A 129 -19.67 -18.17 -10.76
C ALA A 129 -20.38 -17.96 -12.10
N LYS A 130 -19.64 -18.06 -13.22
CA LYS A 130 -20.29 -18.20 -14.53
C LYS A 130 -21.18 -19.45 -14.48
N LYS A 131 -22.44 -19.29 -14.84
CA LYS A 131 -23.39 -20.38 -15.04
C LYS A 131 -23.03 -21.19 -16.28
#